data_AF-A0A7W1P465-F1
#
_entry.id   AF-A0A7W1P465-F1
#
_cell.length_a   1.000
_cell.length_b   1.000
_cell.length_c   1.000
_cell.angle_alpha   90.00
_cell.angle_beta   90.00
_cell.angle_gamma   90.00
#
_symmetry.space_group_name_H-M   'P 1'
#
loop_
_entity.id
_entity.type
_entity.pdbx_description
1 polymer ?
#
loop_
_entity_poly.entity_id
_entity_poly.type
_entity_poly.pdbx_seq_one_letter_code
_entity_poly.pdbx_strand_id
1 'polypeptide(L)'
;MSGLAHALVGTHAAFHLPFPMFKNNKLNLFLFLALIGLQVLGVAALCTRFDWSYLPVMLFIYLWAGISTTLYLHRYLTHRGFEMPAWLKFFFATGSAVALSGDPVTWVGDHRYHHLKSD
;
A
#
# COMPACT_ATOMS: atom_id res chain seq x y z
N MET A 1 -7.95 -5.55 53.45
CA MET A 1 -7.34 -6.42 52.42
C MET A 1 -7.63 -5.86 51.03
N SER A 2 -7.24 -4.61 50.77
CA SER A 2 -7.57 -3.87 49.54
C SER A 2 -6.30 -3.21 49.02
N GLY A 3 -5.69 -3.77 47.99
CA GLY A 3 -4.53 -3.13 47.38
C GLY A 3 -3.67 -4.05 46.53
N LEU A 4 -4.23 -4.62 45.45
CA LEU A 4 -3.44 -5.24 44.37
C LEU A 4 -4.23 -5.20 43.04
N ALA A 5 -4.71 -4.01 42.66
CA ALA A 5 -5.41 -3.80 41.38
C ALA A 5 -4.72 -2.74 40.48
N HIS A 6 -3.39 -2.58 40.58
CA HIS A 6 -2.70 -1.46 39.94
C HIS A 6 -1.34 -1.77 39.29
N ALA A 7 -1.15 -2.97 38.73
CA ALA A 7 0.17 -3.33 38.18
C ALA A 7 0.14 -4.18 36.89
N LEU A 8 -0.72 -3.83 35.92
CA LEU A 8 -0.60 -4.35 34.54
C LEU A 8 -0.83 -3.26 33.48
N VAL A 9 -0.44 -2.01 33.77
CA VAL A 9 -0.17 -1.02 32.71
C VAL A 9 1.25 -1.29 32.24
N GLY A 10 1.38 -2.32 31.40
CA GLY A 10 2.63 -2.68 30.75
C GLY A 10 3.03 -1.56 29.80
N THR A 11 4.02 -0.78 30.23
CA THR A 11 5.04 -0.07 29.46
C THR A 11 4.78 0.03 27.95
N HIS A 12 4.61 1.26 27.47
CA HIS A 12 4.79 1.66 26.08
C HIS A 12 6.21 1.31 25.61
N ALA A 13 6.46 0.04 25.29
CA ALA A 13 7.57 -0.33 24.44
C ALA A 13 7.26 0.32 23.09
N ALA A 14 7.96 1.42 22.79
CA ALA A 14 8.01 1.95 21.44
C ALA A 14 8.39 0.77 20.54
N PHE A 15 7.45 0.32 19.72
CA PHE A 15 7.69 -0.69 18.70
C PHE A 15 8.65 -0.06 17.69
N HIS A 16 9.95 -0.15 17.99
CA HIS A 16 11.01 0.21 17.08
C HIS A 16 10.91 -0.77 15.91
N LEU A 17 10.27 -0.33 14.81
CA LEU A 17 10.34 -1.03 13.55
C LEU A 17 11.84 -1.31 13.28
N PRO A 18 12.25 -2.58 13.14
CA PRO A 18 13.66 -2.93 12.97
C PRO A 18 14.25 -2.39 11.65
N PHE A 19 13.40 -1.83 10.77
CA PHE A 19 13.77 -1.34 9.47
C PHE A 19 13.51 0.17 9.37
N PRO A 20 14.56 1.00 9.18
CA PRO A 20 14.38 2.36 8.73
C PRO A 20 13.92 2.34 7.26
N MET A 21 12.67 2.75 7.02
CA MET A 21 11.93 2.50 5.78
C MET A 21 12.39 3.36 4.58
N PHE A 22 13.16 4.44 4.82
CA PHE A 22 13.70 5.32 3.76
C PHE A 22 15.20 5.57 3.92
N LYS A 23 16.03 4.51 3.87
CA LYS A 23 17.49 4.68 4.03
C LYS A 23 18.22 5.19 2.78
N ASN A 24 17.65 5.06 1.58
CA ASN A 24 18.35 5.33 0.32
C ASN A 24 17.70 6.44 -0.51
N ASN A 25 18.07 7.70 -0.21
CA ASN A 25 17.52 8.87 -0.88
C ASN A 25 17.82 8.90 -2.39
N LYS A 26 18.97 8.36 -2.83
CA LYS A 26 19.33 8.32 -4.25
C LYS A 26 18.47 7.31 -5.01
N LEU A 27 18.26 6.12 -4.44
CA LEU A 27 17.38 5.11 -5.02
C LEU A 27 15.93 5.60 -5.07
N ASN A 28 15.44 6.20 -3.98
CA ASN A 28 14.07 6.72 -3.92
C ASN A 28 13.87 7.85 -4.93
N LEU A 29 14.83 8.76 -5.07
CA LEU A 29 14.79 9.81 -6.09
C LEU A 29 14.80 9.22 -7.50
N PHE A 30 15.64 8.21 -7.75
CA PHE A 30 15.66 7.51 -9.04
C PHE A 30 14.32 6.85 -9.35
N LEU A 31 13.75 6.09 -8.41
CA LEU A 31 12.45 5.44 -8.57
C LEU A 31 11.34 6.47 -8.80
N PHE A 32 11.34 7.57 -8.06
CA PHE A 32 10.38 8.66 -8.24
C PHE A 32 10.46 9.25 -9.66
N LEU A 33 11.67 9.58 -10.14
CA LEU A 33 11.86 10.09 -11.49
C LEU A 33 11.47 9.06 -12.56
N ALA A 34 11.78 7.77 -12.33
CA ALA A 34 11.39 6.70 -13.25
C ALA A 34 9.86 6.56 -13.36
N LEU A 35 9.14 6.64 -12.23
CA LEU A 35 7.67 6.61 -12.22
C LEU A 35 7.07 7.83 -12.93
N ILE A 36 7.63 9.03 -12.73
CA ILE A 36 7.22 10.23 -13.49
C ILE A 36 7.46 10.03 -14.99
N GLY A 37 8.63 9.51 -15.38
CA GLY A 37 8.95 9.18 -16.76
C GLY A 37 7.95 8.20 -17.37
N LEU A 38 7.57 7.16 -16.63
CA LEU A 38 6.56 6.20 -17.06
C LEU A 38 5.19 6.87 -17.32
N GLN A 39 4.77 7.80 -16.46
CA GLN A 39 3.52 8.55 -16.67
C GLN A 39 3.58 9.44 -17.91
N VAL A 40 4.70 10.14 -18.12
CA VAL A 40 4.91 10.98 -19.32
C VAL A 40 4.86 10.14 -20.59
N LEU A 41 5.50 8.97 -20.60
CA LEU A 41 5.44 8.02 -21.72
C LEU A 41 4.00 7.52 -21.95
N GLY A 42 3.27 7.23 -20.87
CA GLY A 42 1.86 6.85 -20.94
C GLY A 42 1.00 7.93 -21.60
N VAL A 43 1.12 9.19 -21.16
CA VAL A 43 0.40 10.33 -21.76
C VAL A 43 0.79 10.51 -23.24
N ALA A 44 2.08 10.44 -23.56
CA ALA A 44 2.53 10.54 -24.95
C ALA A 44 1.94 9.41 -25.83
N ALA A 45 1.86 8.19 -25.32
CA ALA A 45 1.22 7.07 -26.00
C ALA A 45 -0.28 7.31 -26.22
N LEU A 46 -0.99 7.87 -25.22
CA LEU A 46 -2.39 8.26 -25.37
C LEU A 46 -2.58 9.33 -26.46
N CYS A 47 -1.67 10.30 -26.57
CA CYS A 47 -1.77 11.35 -27.59
C CYS A 47 -1.42 10.89 -29.01
N THR A 48 -0.72 9.76 -29.17
CA THR A 48 -0.14 9.36 -30.48
C THR A 48 -0.65 8.03 -31.02
N ARG A 49 -1.11 7.12 -30.15
CA ARG A 49 -1.41 5.72 -30.48
C ARG A 49 -2.70 5.21 -29.84
N PHE A 50 -3.56 6.09 -29.30
CA PHE A 50 -4.76 5.65 -28.61
C PHE A 50 -5.81 5.06 -29.56
N ASP A 51 -6.38 3.93 -29.13
CA ASP A 51 -7.51 3.26 -29.75
C ASP A 51 -8.58 3.03 -28.68
N TRP A 52 -9.86 3.23 -29.05
CA TRP A 52 -10.99 3.05 -28.15
C TRP A 52 -11.12 1.62 -27.60
N SER A 53 -10.61 0.63 -28.32
CA SER A 53 -10.54 -0.77 -27.86
C SER A 53 -9.70 -0.97 -26.59
N TYR A 54 -8.81 -0.03 -26.26
CA TYR A 54 -7.99 -0.10 -25.04
C TYR A 54 -8.75 0.36 -23.79
N LEU A 55 -9.79 1.18 -23.96
CA LEU A 55 -10.50 1.82 -22.86
C LEU A 55 -11.08 0.82 -21.84
N PRO A 56 -11.72 -0.30 -22.22
CA PRO A 56 -12.24 -1.27 -21.26
C PRO A 56 -11.13 -1.90 -20.41
N VAL A 57 -9.98 -2.21 -21.02
CA VAL A 57 -8.83 -2.81 -20.33
C VAL A 57 -8.20 -1.81 -19.36
N MET A 58 -8.02 -0.56 -19.81
CA MET A 58 -7.50 0.52 -18.96
C MET A 58 -8.41 0.76 -17.75
N LEU A 59 -9.72 0.85 -17.97
CA LEU A 59 -10.69 1.07 -16.89
C LEU A 59 -10.71 -0.11 -15.91
N PHE A 60 -10.68 -1.33 -16.42
CA PHE A 60 -10.58 -2.52 -15.57
C PHE A 60 -9.33 -2.49 -14.71
N ILE A 61 -8.14 -2.26 -15.31
CA ILE A 61 -6.87 -2.20 -14.56
C ILE A 61 -6.89 -1.08 -13.52
N TYR A 62 -7.39 0.11 -13.88
CA TYR A 62 -7.49 1.25 -12.98
C TYR A 62 -8.35 0.92 -11.75
N LEU A 63 -9.56 0.42 -11.96
CA LEU A 63 -10.46 0.04 -10.87
C LEU A 63 -9.89 -1.10 -10.05
N TRP A 64 -9.34 -2.11 -10.72
CA TRP A 64 -8.75 -3.28 -10.09
C TRP A 64 -7.57 -2.94 -9.17
N ALA A 65 -6.63 -2.13 -9.66
CA ALA A 65 -5.48 -1.64 -8.90
C ALA A 65 -5.90 -0.77 -7.70
N GLY A 66 -6.87 0.14 -7.90
CA GLY A 66 -7.41 1.00 -6.84
C GLY A 66 -8.18 0.22 -5.77
N ILE A 67 -8.97 -0.78 -6.15
CA ILE A 67 -9.66 -1.66 -5.20
C ILE A 67 -8.63 -2.53 -4.45
N SER A 68 -7.55 -2.95 -5.09
CA SER A 68 -6.50 -3.73 -4.44
C SER A 68 -5.77 -2.93 -3.35
N THR A 69 -5.44 -1.66 -3.58
CA THR A 69 -4.86 -0.80 -2.54
C THR A 69 -5.85 -0.54 -1.39
N THR A 70 -7.13 -0.34 -1.69
CA THR A 70 -8.14 0.03 -0.67
C THR A 70 -8.73 -1.16 0.09
N LEU A 71 -9.14 -2.23 -0.58
CA LEU A 71 -9.70 -3.41 0.08
C LEU A 71 -8.60 -4.31 0.62
N TYR A 72 -7.57 -4.60 -0.16
CA TYR A 72 -6.57 -5.60 0.22
C TYR A 72 -5.45 -5.02 1.08
N LEU A 73 -4.70 -4.02 0.63
CA LEU A 73 -3.62 -3.45 1.45
C LEU A 73 -4.19 -2.72 2.68
N HIS A 74 -5.13 -1.79 2.46
CA HIS A 74 -5.65 -0.95 3.54
C HIS A 74 -6.62 -1.70 4.48
N ARG A 75 -7.75 -2.20 4.00
CA ARG A 75 -8.76 -2.77 4.92
C ARG A 75 -8.45 -4.18 5.40
N TYR A 76 -7.97 -5.07 4.52
CA TYR A 76 -7.68 -6.45 4.87
C TYR A 76 -6.35 -6.60 5.63
N LEU A 77 -5.22 -6.19 5.04
CA LEU A 77 -3.91 -6.38 5.68
C LEU A 77 -3.66 -5.38 6.83
N THR A 78 -3.94 -4.10 6.61
CA THR A 78 -3.64 -3.08 7.63
C THR A 78 -4.62 -3.10 8.79
N HIS A 79 -5.92 -2.94 8.52
CA HIS A 79 -6.93 -2.82 9.58
C HIS A 79 -7.60 -4.13 9.99
N ARG A 80 -7.38 -5.23 9.28
CA ARG A 80 -8.01 -6.52 9.55
C ARG A 80 -9.54 -6.42 9.67
N GLY A 81 -10.15 -5.61 8.81
CA GLY A 81 -11.58 -5.26 8.89
C GLY A 81 -12.53 -6.38 8.45
N PHE A 82 -12.03 -7.40 7.77
CA PHE A 82 -12.81 -8.56 7.32
C PHE A 82 -11.90 -9.73 6.97
N GLU A 83 -12.47 -10.92 6.80
CA GLU A 83 -11.79 -12.10 6.28
C GLU A 83 -12.03 -12.26 4.78
N MET A 84 -10.99 -12.66 4.04
CA MET A 84 -11.04 -12.81 2.59
C MET A 84 -10.70 -14.25 2.18
N PRO A 85 -11.44 -14.88 1.26
CA PRO A 85 -11.12 -16.23 0.78
C PRO A 85 -9.78 -16.24 0.02
N ALA A 86 -9.10 -17.38 0.04
CA ALA A 86 -7.72 -17.49 -0.45
C ALA A 86 -7.52 -17.02 -1.90
N TRP A 87 -8.44 -17.36 -2.81
CA TRP A 87 -8.36 -16.97 -4.21
C TRP A 87 -8.43 -15.45 -4.40
N LEU A 88 -9.26 -14.74 -3.60
CA LEU A 88 -9.33 -13.28 -3.62
C LEU A 88 -8.05 -12.63 -3.07
N LYS A 89 -7.38 -13.27 -2.10
CA LYS A 89 -6.06 -12.80 -1.61
C LYS A 89 -5.06 -12.76 -2.74
N PHE A 90 -4.95 -13.83 -3.52
CA PHE A 90 -4.04 -13.87 -4.66
C PHE A 90 -4.44 -12.89 -5.74
N PHE A 91 -5.74 -12.80 -6.05
CA PHE A 91 -6.25 -11.83 -7.01
C PHE A 91 -5.83 -10.42 -6.58
N PHE A 92 -6.32 -9.88 -5.46
CA PHE A 92 -6.02 -8.50 -5.07
C PHE A 92 -4.53 -8.25 -4.74
N ALA A 93 -3.76 -9.27 -4.34
CA ALA A 93 -2.32 -9.13 -4.22
C ALA A 93 -1.67 -8.75 -5.57
N THR A 94 -2.08 -9.38 -6.67
CA THR A 94 -1.58 -9.01 -8.01
C THR A 94 -1.98 -7.58 -8.40
N GLY A 95 -3.21 -7.16 -8.08
CA GLY A 95 -3.64 -5.79 -8.36
C GLY A 95 -2.86 -4.75 -7.56
N SER A 96 -2.45 -5.08 -6.32
CA SER A 96 -1.58 -4.20 -5.52
C SER A 96 -0.16 -4.09 -6.09
N ALA A 97 0.35 -5.17 -6.71
CA ALA A 97 1.61 -5.14 -7.44
C ALA A 97 1.50 -4.29 -8.72
N VAL A 98 0.40 -4.41 -9.46
CA VAL A 98 0.10 -3.55 -10.63
C VAL A 98 -0.04 -2.08 -10.24
N ALA A 99 -0.57 -1.80 -9.05
CA ALA A 99 -0.66 -0.45 -8.49
C ALA A 99 0.71 0.15 -8.09
N LEU A 100 1.79 -0.62 -8.16
CA LEU A 100 3.16 -0.21 -7.80
C LEU A 100 3.23 0.39 -6.37
N SER A 101 2.45 -0.16 -5.44
CA SER A 101 2.35 0.37 -4.07
C SER A 101 3.52 -0.02 -3.16
N GLY A 102 4.52 -0.74 -3.67
CA GLY A 102 5.62 -1.28 -2.88
C GLY A 102 5.30 -2.64 -2.26
N ASP A 103 6.15 -3.10 -1.36
CA ASP A 103 5.92 -4.38 -0.70
C ASP A 103 4.79 -4.26 0.35
N PRO A 104 3.92 -5.27 0.48
CA PRO A 104 2.80 -5.21 1.41
C PRO A 104 3.20 -5.04 2.88
N VAL A 105 4.37 -5.55 3.29
CA VAL A 105 4.82 -5.49 4.69
C VAL A 105 5.19 -4.07 5.08
N THR A 106 6.02 -3.40 4.28
CA THR A 106 6.37 -1.99 4.52
C THR A 106 5.15 -1.10 4.38
N TRP A 107 4.31 -1.30 3.34
CA TRP A 107 3.10 -0.50 3.15
C TRP A 107 2.18 -0.54 4.37
N VAL A 108 1.93 -1.74 4.92
CA VAL A 108 1.13 -1.91 6.14
C VAL A 108 1.79 -1.25 7.36
N GLY A 109 3.11 -1.39 7.50
CA GLY A 109 3.88 -0.76 8.57
C GLY A 109 3.80 0.77 8.54
N ASP A 110 4.05 1.35 7.36
CA ASP A 110 3.94 2.78 7.09
C ASP A 110 2.53 3.29 7.37
N HIS A 111 1.50 2.60 6.88
CA HIS A 111 0.11 3.03 7.05
C HIS A 111 -0.32 3.01 8.52
N ARG A 112 0.09 1.99 9.30
CA ARG A 112 -0.15 1.96 10.75
C ARG A 112 0.61 3.05 11.49
N TYR A 113 1.85 3.32 11.09
CA TYR A 113 2.63 4.40 11.67
C TYR A 113 2.04 5.77 11.35
N HIS A 114 1.52 5.94 10.13
CA HIS A 114 0.79 7.14 9.71
C HIS A 114 -0.40 7.38 10.64
N HIS A 115 -1.27 6.39 10.84
CA HIS A 115 -2.39 6.50 11.79
C HIS A 115 -1.91 6.82 13.22
N LEU A 116 -0.87 6.16 13.72
CA LEU A 116 -0.29 6.45 15.05
C LEU A 116 0.20 7.90 15.23
N LYS A 117 0.57 8.59 14.14
CA LYS A 117 1.13 9.95 14.17
C LYS A 117 0.19 11.03 13.67
N SER A 118 -0.89 10.66 13.01
CA SER A 118 -1.79 11.58 12.30
C SER A 118 -3.23 11.51 12.80
N ASP A 119 -3.62 10.40 13.45
CA ASP A 119 -4.87 10.30 14.22
C ASP A 119 -4.69 10.87 15.63
#